data_AF-M8AJN5-F1
#
_entry.id   AF-M8AJN5-F1
#
_cell.length_a   1.000
_cell.length_b   1.000
_cell.length_c   1.000
_cell.angle_alpha   90.00
_cell.angle_beta   90.00
_cell.angle_gamma   90.00
#
_symmetry.space_group_name_H-M   'P 1'
#
loop_
_entity.id
_entity.type
_entity.pdbx_description
1 polymer ?
#
loop_
_entity_poly.entity_id
_entity_poly.type
_entity_poly.pdbx_seq_one_letter_code
_entity_poly.pdbx_strand_id
1 'polypeptide(L)'
;MGRGKVEIRRIENKTTRQVTFTKRRNGLLKKAYELSLLCDAEVALIIFSGGGRLFEFSSSSWYMNCRWRGWDQWQQVVFAKEERHYI
;
A
#
# COMPACT_ATOMS: atom_id res chain seq x y z
N MET A 1 15.01 -11.02 8.87
CA MET A 1 13.84 -11.75 9.43
C MET A 1 12.98 -12.24 8.27
N GLY A 2 12.67 -13.54 8.22
CA GLY A 2 11.92 -14.15 7.10
C GLY A 2 10.42 -13.83 7.13
N ARG A 3 9.74 -13.97 5.98
CA ARG A 3 8.30 -13.76 5.85
C ARG A 3 7.56 -15.02 6.33
N GLY A 4 6.89 -14.94 7.47
CA GLY A 4 6.01 -16.02 7.95
C GLY A 4 4.80 -16.23 7.02
N LYS A 5 4.37 -17.48 6.85
CA LYS A 5 3.13 -17.81 6.14
C LYS A 5 1.94 -17.29 6.97
N VAL A 6 1.03 -16.57 6.32
CA VAL A 6 -0.19 -16.05 6.95
C VAL A 6 -1.39 -16.69 6.26
N GLU A 7 -2.33 -17.21 7.04
CA GLU A 7 -3.59 -17.74 6.51
C GLU A 7 -4.45 -16.65 5.87
N ILE A 8 -5.14 -16.97 4.78
CA ILE A 8 -6.04 -16.03 4.10
C ILE A 8 -7.38 -16.01 4.84
N ARG A 9 -7.40 -15.26 5.94
CA ARG A 9 -8.59 -14.93 6.73
C ARG A 9 -8.48 -13.51 7.29
N ARG A 10 -9.56 -13.00 7.87
CA ARG A 10 -9.55 -11.71 8.55
C ARG A 10 -8.56 -11.76 9.72
N ILE A 11 -7.71 -10.73 9.83
CA ILE A 11 -6.79 -10.59 10.96
C ILE A 11 -7.55 -9.96 12.13
N GLU A 12 -7.62 -10.66 13.26
CA GLU A 12 -8.36 -10.20 14.44
C GLU A 12 -7.64 -9.07 15.18
N ASN A 13 -6.32 -9.21 15.38
CA ASN A 13 -5.51 -8.19 16.03
C ASN A 13 -5.52 -6.88 15.21
N LYS A 14 -6.03 -5.80 15.81
CA LYS A 14 -6.19 -4.49 15.17
C LYS A 14 -4.85 -3.90 14.71
N THR A 15 -3.80 -3.97 15.54
CA THR A 15 -2.47 -3.44 15.21
C THR A 15 -1.88 -4.21 14.03
N THR A 16 -1.86 -5.54 14.10
CA THR A 16 -1.35 -6.39 13.01
C THR A 16 -2.14 -6.18 11.72
N ARG A 17 -3.46 -5.99 11.82
CA ARG A 17 -4.33 -5.70 10.68
C ARG A 17 -4.00 -4.35 10.04
N GLN A 18 -3.77 -3.31 10.84
CA GLN A 18 -3.40 -1.99 10.35
C GLN A 18 -2.05 -2.00 9.64
N VAL A 19 -1.03 -2.62 10.26
CA VAL A 19 0.29 -2.77 9.64
C VAL A 19 0.17 -3.59 8.36
N THR A 20 -0.52 -4.73 8.38
CA THR A 20 -0.71 -5.58 7.20
C THR A 20 -1.46 -4.86 6.08
N PHE A 21 -2.50 -4.08 6.41
CA PHE A 21 -3.24 -3.26 5.45
C PHE A 21 -2.28 -2.27 4.77
N THR A 22 -1.49 -1.51 5.53
CA THR A 22 -0.52 -0.57 4.97
C THR A 22 0.49 -1.29 4.07
N LYS A 23 1.07 -2.40 4.52
CA LYS A 23 2.07 -3.16 3.73
C LYS A 23 1.46 -3.73 2.43
N ARG A 24 0.29 -4.37 2.50
CA ARG A 24 -0.37 -4.98 1.33
C ARG A 24 -0.92 -3.95 0.36
N ARG A 25 -1.53 -2.87 0.84
CA ARG A 25 -2.00 -1.76 0.02
C ARG A 25 -0.86 -1.17 -0.81
N ASN A 26 0.29 -0.93 -0.18
CA ASN A 26 1.45 -0.39 -0.89
C ASN A 26 1.99 -1.38 -1.93
N GLY A 27 2.04 -2.68 -1.61
CA GLY A 27 2.42 -3.71 -2.58
C GLY A 27 1.46 -3.81 -3.77
N LEU A 28 0.14 -3.68 -3.52
CA LEU A 28 -0.87 -3.69 -4.57
C LEU A 28 -0.77 -2.46 -5.48
N LEU A 29 -0.55 -1.28 -4.91
CA LEU A 29 -0.32 -0.04 -5.66
C LEU A 29 0.90 -0.16 -6.57
N LYS A 30 2.01 -0.71 -6.07
CA LYS A 30 3.21 -0.96 -6.90
C LYS A 30 2.90 -1.91 -8.05
N LYS A 31 2.14 -2.98 -7.81
CA LYS A 31 1.77 -3.95 -8.86
C LYS A 31 0.84 -3.35 -9.92
N ALA A 32 -0.15 -2.56 -9.52
CA ALA A 32 -1.02 -1.88 -10.46
C ALA A 32 -0.26 -0.85 -11.32
N TYR A 33 0.70 -0.16 -10.73
CA TYR A 33 1.59 0.74 -11.46
C TYR A 33 2.47 -0.01 -12.47
N GLU A 34 3.16 -1.07 -12.03
CA GLU A 34 3.95 -1.94 -12.91
C GLU A 34 3.10 -2.44 -14.09
N LEU A 35 1.88 -2.90 -13.83
CA LEU A 35 0.96 -3.37 -14.87
C LEU A 35 0.58 -2.25 -15.85
N SER A 36 0.26 -1.07 -15.34
CA SER A 36 -0.11 0.08 -16.19
C SER A 36 1.03 0.51 -17.12
N LEU A 37 2.28 0.43 -16.65
CA LEU A 37 3.44 0.78 -17.46
C LEU A 37 3.87 -0.32 -18.43
N LEU A 38 3.84 -1.59 -18.00
CA LEU A 38 4.35 -2.70 -18.82
C LEU A 38 3.40 -3.07 -19.96
N CYS A 39 2.11 -2.82 -19.78
CA CYS A 39 1.07 -3.25 -20.72
C CYS A 39 0.28 -2.08 -21.30
N ASP A 40 0.70 -0.83 -21.07
CA ASP A 40 -0.05 0.39 -21.44
C ASP A 40 -1.53 0.31 -21.06
N ALA A 41 -1.82 -0.31 -19.92
CA ALA A 41 -3.17 -0.57 -19.46
C ALA A 41 -3.68 0.57 -18.57
N GLU A 42 -4.92 1.00 -18.81
CA GLU A 42 -5.63 1.88 -17.89
C GLU A 42 -6.07 1.10 -16.65
N VAL A 43 -5.58 1.50 -15.48
CA VAL A 43 -5.82 0.80 -14.20
C VAL A 43 -6.27 1.81 -13.16
N ALA A 44 -7.35 1.47 -12.45
CA ALA A 44 -7.84 2.21 -11.29
C ALA A 44 -7.99 1.29 -10.07
N LEU A 45 -7.67 1.81 -8.89
CA LEU A 45 -7.78 1.13 -7.60
C LEU A 45 -8.50 2.04 -6.61
N ILE A 46 -9.52 1.51 -5.95
CA ILE A 46 -10.28 2.18 -4.89
C ILE A 46 -10.28 1.27 -3.66
N ILE A 47 -9.79 1.78 -2.53
CA ILE A 47 -9.63 1.01 -1.30
C ILE A 47 -10.22 1.79 -0.13
N PHE A 48 -11.20 1.21 0.53
CA PHE A 48 -11.74 1.70 1.79
C PHE A 48 -11.04 1.03 2.97
N SER A 49 -10.47 1.83 3.87
CA SER A 49 -10.00 1.32 5.15
C SER A 49 -11.17 1.03 6.08
N GLY A 50 -10.98 0.09 7.01
CA GLY A 50 -11.93 -0.14 8.11
C GLY A 50 -12.16 1.09 9.00
N GLY A 51 -11.30 2.12 8.91
CA GLY A 51 -11.49 3.43 9.56
C GLY A 51 -12.20 4.48 8.68
N GLY A 52 -12.81 4.09 7.56
CA GLY A 52 -13.56 5.00 6.69
C GLY A 52 -12.70 5.91 5.79
N ARG A 53 -11.37 5.72 5.75
CA ARG A 53 -10.49 6.47 4.85
C ARG A 53 -10.50 5.86 3.45
N LEU A 54 -10.67 6.71 2.44
CA LEU A 54 -10.54 6.38 1.02
C LEU A 54 -9.08 6.49 0.57
N PHE A 55 -8.61 5.45 -0.14
CA PHE A 55 -7.35 5.45 -0.85
C PHE A 55 -7.63 5.14 -2.32
N GLU A 56 -7.13 5.98 -3.22
CA GLU A 56 -7.36 5.85 -4.65
C GLU A 56 -6.05 5.90 -5.43
N PHE A 57 -6.03 5.22 -6.57
CA PHE A 57 -4.98 5.29 -7.58
C PHE A 57 -5.60 5.17 -8.97
N SER A 58 -5.09 5.93 -9.92
CA SER A 58 -5.45 5.89 -11.34
C SER A 58 -4.19 6.10 -12.17
N SER A 59 -4.04 5.32 -13.24
CA SER A 59 -2.96 5.51 -14.21
C SER A 59 -3.24 6.64 -15.23
N SER A 60 -4.43 7.24 -15.21
CA SER A 60 -4.77 8.34 -16.13
C SER A 60 -3.91 9.59 -15.91
N SER A 61 -3.48 10.19 -17.03
CA SER A 61 -2.40 11.18 -17.16
C SER A 61 -2.46 12.41 -16.23
N TRP A 62 -3.65 12.78 -15.74
CA TRP A 62 -3.83 13.98 -14.91
C TRP A 62 -3.35 13.84 -13.45
N TYR A 63 -3.27 12.61 -12.90
CA TYR A 63 -2.98 12.38 -11.47
C TYR A 63 -1.57 11.85 -11.16
N MET A 64 -0.81 11.39 -12.16
CA MET A 64 0.51 10.77 -11.93
C MET A 64 1.65 11.77 -11.72
N ASN A 65 1.50 13.05 -12.11
CA ASN A 65 2.64 13.98 -12.15
C ASN A 65 2.98 14.67 -10.80
N CYS A 66 2.05 14.78 -9.85
CA CYS A 66 2.28 15.60 -8.65
C CYS A 66 2.45 14.83 -7.32
N ARG A 67 2.13 13.53 -7.24
CA ARG A 67 2.06 12.84 -5.93
C ARG A 67 3.17 11.82 -5.66
N TRP A 68 3.82 11.24 -6.67
CA TRP A 68 4.62 10.02 -6.46
C TRP A 68 6.13 10.21 -6.23
N ARG A 69 6.75 11.35 -6.58
CA ARG A 69 8.20 11.56 -6.33
C ARG A 69 8.58 11.53 -4.84
N GLY A 70 7.66 11.84 -3.93
CA GLY A 70 7.88 11.77 -2.48
C GLY A 70 7.48 10.45 -1.81
N TRP A 71 6.75 9.57 -2.50
CA TRP A 71 6.12 8.40 -1.86
C TRP A 71 7.07 7.24 -1.60
N ASP A 72 8.12 7.08 -2.41
CA ASP A 72 9.12 6.03 -2.21
C ASP A 72 10.02 6.29 -0.98
N GLN A 73 10.30 7.55 -0.65
CA GLN A 73 11.16 7.91 0.48
C GLN A 73 10.39 8.00 1.80
N TRP A 74 9.16 8.52 1.81
CA TRP A 74 8.35 8.62 3.04
C TRP A 74 7.83 7.27 3.55
N GLN A 75 7.57 6.29 2.68
CA GLN A 75 7.13 4.97 3.13
C GLN A 75 8.24 4.16 3.81
N GLN A 76 9.50 4.21 3.34
CA GLN A 76 10.60 3.55 4.07
C GLN A 76 10.79 4.14 5.48
N VAL A 77 10.66 5.47 5.62
CA VAL A 77 10.77 6.17 6.91
C VAL A 77 9.63 5.79 7.87
N VAL A 78 8.39 5.61 7.37
CA VAL A 78 7.26 5.14 8.20
C VAL A 78 7.44 3.68 8.63
N PHE A 79 7.91 2.81 7.73
CA PHE A 79 8.24 1.41 8.08
C PHE A 79 9.35 1.33 9.14
N ALA A 80 10.35 2.21 9.07
CA ALA A 80 11.45 2.26 10.05
C ALA A 80 11.06 2.83 11.42
N LYS A 81 9.95 3.60 11.50
CA LYS A 81 9.47 4.20 12.76
C LYS A 81 8.52 3.28 13.53
N GLU A 82 7.73 2.48 12.82
CA GLU A 82 6.71 1.60 13.42
C GLU A 82 7.29 0.28 13.97
N GLU A 83 8.52 -0.09 13.60
CA GLU A 83 9.27 -1.19 14.23
C GLU A 83 9.89 -0.82 15.59
N ARG A 84 9.88 0.46 15.99
CA ARG A 84 10.51 0.94 17.23
C ARG A 84 9.56 1.08 18.43
N HIS A 85 8.29 0.71 18.29
CA HIS A 85 7.26 0.87 19.33
C HIS A 85 6.54 -0.44 19.70
N TYR A 86 7.10 -1.59 19.32
CA TYR A 86 6.57 -2.93 19.61
C TYR A 86 7.70 -3.93 19.93
N ILE A 87 8.72 -3.46 20.66
CA ILE A 87 9.59 -4.28 21.51
C ILE A 87 9.51 -3.68 22.91
#